data_AF-A0A2V8K5R5-F1
#
_entry.id   AF-A0A2V8K5R5-F1
#
_cell.length_a   1.000
_cell.length_b   1.000
_cell.length_c   1.000
_cell.angle_alpha   90.00
_cell.angle_beta   90.00
_cell.angle_gamma   90.00
#
_symmetry.space_group_name_H-M   'P 1'
#
loop_
_entity.id
_entity.type
_entity.pdbx_description
1 polymer ?
#
loop_
_entity_poly.entity_id
_entity_poly.type
_entity_poly.pdbx_seq_one_letter_code
_entity_poly.pdbx_strand_id
1 'polypeptide(L)' 'MCFRCWRALDREFVEVETAHGRVRIKVSRLDGEIVNFAPEYEDCARIAREKGVALKRVQADALRAYLNRQGLHS' A
#
# COMPACT_ATOMS: atom_id res chain seq x y z
N MET A 1 14.00 -30.93 -17.29
CA MET A 1 14.50 -29.54 -17.39
C MET A 1 13.39 -28.61 -16.88
N CYS A 2 13.45 -28.24 -15.60
CA CYS A 2 12.40 -27.50 -14.90
C CYS A 2 12.65 -25.99 -15.04
N PHE A 3 12.34 -25.44 -16.21
CA PHE A 3 12.36 -23.99 -16.41
C PHE A 3 10.97 -23.44 -16.14
N ARG A 4 10.91 -22.39 -15.31
CA ARG A 4 9.75 -21.54 -14.95
C ARG A 4 8.83 -22.05 -13.84
N CYS A 5 9.27 -21.92 -12.59
CA CYS A 5 8.35 -21.73 -11.45
C CYS A 5 8.51 -20.34 -10.82
N TRP A 6 8.92 -19.35 -11.63
CA TRP A 6 8.69 -17.94 -11.33
C TRP A 6 7.30 -17.60 -11.88
N ARG A 7 6.24 -18.04 -11.18
CA ARG A 7 4.94 -17.37 -11.36
C ARG A 7 5.19 -15.94 -10.90
N ALA A 8 5.21 -15.02 -11.86
CA ALA A 8 5.38 -13.60 -11.60
C ALA A 8 4.26 -13.16 -10.66
N LEU A 9 4.58 -13.11 -9.36
CA LEU A 9 3.74 -12.44 -8.38
C LEU A 9 3.83 -10.96 -8.77
N ASP A 10 2.75 -10.40 -9.29
CA ASP A 10 2.67 -9.00 -9.69
C ASP A 10 2.69 -8.16 -8.41
N ARG A 11 3.89 -7.78 -7.97
CA ARG A 11 4.10 -6.89 -6.84
C ARG A 11 4.28 -5.48 -7.37
N GLU A 12 3.20 -4.74 -7.32
CA GLU A 12 3.15 -3.33 -7.67
C GLU A 12 3.46 -2.49 -6.42
N PHE A 13 4.27 -1.46 -6.60
CA PHE A 13 4.43 -0.42 -5.59
C PHE A 13 3.50 0.72 -5.96
N VAL A 14 2.48 0.93 -5.14
CA VAL A 14 1.51 2.01 -5.35
C VAL A 14 1.84 3.14 -4.40
N GLU A 15 2.27 4.26 -4.97
CA GLU A 15 2.49 5.49 -4.21
C GLU A 15 1.15 6.19 -3.99
N VAL A 16 0.79 6.38 -2.72
CA VAL A 16 -0.44 7.03 -2.31
C VAL A 16 -0.09 8.28 -1.54
N GLU A 17 -0.54 9.43 -2.04
CA GLU A 17 -0.42 10.70 -1.34
C GLU A 17 -1.54 10.78 -0.30
N THR A 18 -1.17 10.93 0.97
CA THR A 18 -2.11 11.07 2.10
C THR A 18 -2.00 12.47 2.69
N ALA A 19 -2.99 12.87 3.50
CA ALA A 19 -2.95 14.14 4.23
C ALA A 19 -1.73 14.27 5.18
N HIS A 20 -1.09 13.15 5.51
CA HIS A 20 0.03 13.10 6.42
C HIS A 20 1.37 13.11 5.68
N GLY A 21 1.45 12.48 4.50
CA GLY A 21 2.59 12.49 3.59
C GLY A 21 2.48 11.42 2.51
N ARG A 22 3.56 11.23 1.73
CA ARG A 22 3.62 10.19 0.71
C ARG A 22 3.90 8.85 1.35
N VAL A 23 3.01 7.87 1.10
CA VAL A 23 3.15 6.52 1.62
C VAL A 23 3.21 5.57 0.44
N ARG A 24 4.23 4.73 0.41
CA ARG A 24 4.38 3.69 -0.61
C ARG A 24 3.71 2.42 -0.11
N ILE A 25 2.75 1.90 -0.85
CA ILE A 25 2.05 0.67 -0.50
C ILE A 25 2.58 -0.43 -1.42
N LYS A 26 3.20 -1.44 -0.82
CA LYS A 26 3.58 -2.63 -1.55
C LYS A 26 2.35 -3.51 -1.69
N VAL A 27 1.81 -3.61 -2.90
CA VAL A 27 0.64 -4.40 -3.23
C VAL A 27 1.10 -5.59 -4.04
N SER A 28 0.92 -6.79 -3.50
CA SER A 28 1.09 -8.03 -4.23
C SER A 28 -0.30 -8.47 -4.68
N ARG A 29 -0.51 -8.50 -6.00
CA ARG A 29 -1.73 -9.03 -6.62
C ARG A 29 -1.39 -10.40 -7.21
N LEU A 30 -2.23 -11.37 -6.94
CA LEU A 30 -2.14 -12.70 -7.52
C LEU A 30 -3.49 -12.99 -8.14
N ASP A 31 -3.52 -13.23 -9.45
CA ASP A 31 -4.74 -13.63 -10.17
C ASP A 31 -5.89 -12.60 -10.06
N GLY A 32 -5.57 -11.31 -9.98
CA GLY A 32 -6.56 -10.24 -9.80
C GLY A 32 -7.01 -10.04 -8.34
N GLU A 33 -6.61 -10.91 -7.41
CA GLU A 33 -6.87 -10.76 -5.98
C GLU A 33 -5.68 -10.12 -5.27
N ILE A 34 -5.97 -9.16 -4.40
CA ILE A 34 -4.93 -8.53 -3.59
C ILE A 34 -4.57 -9.51 -2.46
N VAL A 35 -3.48 -10.26 -2.65
CA VAL A 35 -3.01 -11.25 -1.67
C VAL A 35 -2.27 -10.62 -0.50
N ASN A 36 -1.61 -9.48 -0.71
CA ASN A 36 -0.93 -8.77 0.37
C ASN A 36 -0.75 -7.30 0.01
N PHE A 37 -1.19 -6.39 0.88
CA PHE A 37 -0.88 -4.98 0.78
C PHE A 37 -0.28 -4.51 2.10
N ALA A 38 0.93 -3.98 2.05
CA ALA A 38 1.61 -3.42 3.21
C ALA A 38 1.92 -1.95 2.93
N PRO A 39 1.25 -1.00 3.60
CA PRO A 39 1.68 0.39 3.56
C PRO A 39 3.05 0.52 4.21
N GLU A 40 3.91 1.37 3.66
CA GLU A 40 5.21 1.69 4.26
C GLU A 40 4.99 2.25 5.66
N TYR A 41 5.25 1.38 6.63
CA TYR A 41 5.06 1.66 8.04
C TYR A 41 6.09 2.68 8.53
N GLU A 42 7.33 2.61 8.03
CA GLU A 42 8.44 3.44 8.52
C GLU A 42 8.19 4.92 8.26
N ASP A 43 7.74 5.29 7.05
CA ASP A 43 7.38 6.66 6.73
C ASP A 43 6.14 7.13 7.50
N CYS A 44 5.10 6.29 7.60
CA CYS A 44 3.93 6.60 8.41
C CYS A 44 4.29 6.80 9.88
N ALA A 45 5.21 6.00 10.42
CA ALA A 45 5.63 6.03 11.82
C ALA A 45 6.45 7.28 12.10
N ARG A 46 7.34 7.65 11.19
CA ARG A 46 8.11 8.88 11.28
C ARG A 46 7.21 10.10 11.26
N ILE A 47 6.31 10.20 10.27
CA ILE A 47 5.35 11.32 10.16
C ILE A 47 4.39 11.36 11.35
N ALA A 48 3.90 10.21 11.80
CA ALA A 48 3.05 10.10 12.99
C ALA A 48 3.76 10.65 14.24
N ARG A 49 5.05 10.34 14.41
CA ARG A 49 5.86 10.86 15.52
C ARG A 49 6.16 12.34 15.37
N GLU A 50 6.48 12.82 14.16
CA GLU A 50 6.78 14.24 13.90
C GLU A 50 5.55 15.14 14.02
N LYS A 51 4.40 14.71 13.48
CA LYS A 51 3.14 15.46 13.52
C LYS A 51 2.27 15.16 14.75
N GLY A 52 2.68 14.22 15.61
CA GLY A 52 1.90 13.79 16.78
C GLY A 52 0.57 13.10 16.43
N VAL A 53 0.48 12.46 15.27
CA VAL A 53 -0.74 11.77 14.81
C VAL A 53 -0.65 10.29 15.14
N ALA A 54 -1.76 9.64 15.46
CA ALA A 54 -1.76 8.20 15.67
C ALA A 54 -1.40 7.48 14.35
N LEU A 55 -0.36 6.63 14.38
CA LEU A 55 0.05 5.81 13.23
C LEU A 55 -1.12 4.99 12.66
N LYS A 56 -1.99 4.48 13.53
CA LYS A 56 -3.22 3.77 13.12
C LYS A 56 -4.12 4.62 12.21
N ARG A 57 -4.13 5.94 12.43
CA ARG A 57 -4.89 6.91 11.64
C ARG A 57 -4.22 7.18 10.29
N VAL A 58 -2.90 7.28 10.26
CA VAL A 58 -2.12 7.40 9.01
C VAL A 58 -2.28 6.14 8.14
N GLN A 59 -2.19 4.95 8.73
CA GLN A 59 -2.45 3.70 8.01
C GLN A 59 -3.89 3.62 7.48
N ALA A 60 -4.88 4.00 8.29
CA ALA A 60 -6.28 4.01 7.86
C ALA A 60 -6.50 5.00 6.70
N ASP A 61 -5.89 6.18 6.74
CA ASP A 61 -6.02 7.18 5.67
C ASP A 61 -5.30 6.74 4.39
N ALA A 62 -4.11 6.13 4.51
CA ALA A 62 -3.40 5.52 3.38
C ALA A 62 -4.20 4.39 2.73
N LEU A 63 -4.79 3.51 3.54
CA LEU A 63 -5.64 2.42 3.07
C LEU A 63 -6.90 2.96 2.39
N ARG A 64 -7.53 3.98 2.97
CA ARG A 64 -8.72 4.62 2.42
C ARG A 64 -8.42 5.31 1.09
N ALA A 65 -7.31 6.03 0.99
CA ALA A 65 -6.87 6.66 -0.26
C ALA A 65 -6.55 5.60 -1.34
N TYR A 66 -5.95 4.48 -0.95
CA TYR A 66 -5.72 3.35 -1.86
C TYR A 66 -7.04 2.72 -2.36
N LEU A 67 -7.99 2.45 -1.46
CA LEU A 67 -9.31 1.93 -1.79
C LEU A 67 -10.08 2.89 -2.70
N ASN A 68 -10.01 4.19 -2.43
CA ASN A 68 -10.68 5.21 -3.26
C ASN A 68 -10.09 5.26 -4.67
N ARG A 69 -8.77 5.02 -4.80
CA ARG A 69 -8.08 4.94 -6.09
C ARG A 69 -8.42 3.66 -6.88
N GLN A 70 -8.71 2.55 -6.19
CA GLN A 70 -9.12 1.27 -6.79
C GLN A 70 -10.63 1.19 -7.05
N GLY A 71 -11.44 1.99 -6.33
CA GLY A 71 -12.90 1.87 -6.25
C GLY A 71 -13.72 2.76 -7.17
N LEU A 72 -13.13 3.38 -8.19
CA LEU A 72 -13.87 4.15 -9.20
C LEU A 72 -13.60 3.64 -10.60
N HIS A 73 -14.24 2.53 -10.96
CA HIS A 73 -14.75 2.29 -12.32
C HIS A 73 -16.19 1.78 -12.12
N SER A 74 -17.12 2.73 -12.07
CA SER A 74 -18.54 2.47 -12.33
C SER A 74 -18.79 2.40 -13.82
#